data_AF-A0A7C7CV82-F1
#
_entry.id   AF-A0A7C7CV82-F1
#
_cell.length_a   1.000
_cell.length_b   1.000
_cell.length_c   1.000
_cell.angle_alpha   90.00
_cell.angle_beta   90.00
_cell.angle_gamma   90.00
#
_symmetry.space_group_name_H-M   'P 1'
#
loop_
_entity.id
_entity.type
_entity.pdbx_description
1 polymer ?
#
loop_
_entity_poly.entity_id
_entity_poly.type
_entity_poly.pdbx_seq_one_letter_code
_entity_poly.pdbx_strand_id
1 'polypeptide(L)'
;MRFNHLDILEQCFRDKIFGYHKEDVDNFLHLVAEDFKEMTEELDLLEKKIDQKNKDIDKFNEEADHKSKATKNKPTEITPELIKEKAKKILNAAREHANQHKKKAEHELSNLKREIEKLKEEKKNLAETPKQ
;
A
#
# COMPACT_ATOMS: atom_id res chain seq x y z
N MET A 1 9.88 -12.78 24.05
CA MET A 1 10.64 -11.91 24.98
C MET A 1 10.69 -12.55 26.36
N ARG A 2 11.58 -12.10 27.26
CA ARG A 2 11.70 -12.65 28.63
C ARG A 2 10.56 -12.21 29.55
N PHE A 3 9.97 -11.05 29.27
CA PHE A 3 8.81 -10.49 29.96
C PHE A 3 7.76 -10.11 28.91
N ASN A 4 6.49 -10.17 29.29
CA ASN A 4 5.36 -9.63 28.55
C ASN A 4 4.80 -8.36 29.24
N HIS A 5 3.86 -7.68 28.58
CA HIS A 5 3.21 -6.47 29.10
C HIS A 5 2.64 -6.63 30.52
N LEU A 6 1.95 -7.75 30.79
CA LEU A 6 1.36 -8.03 32.11
C LEU A 6 2.43 -8.31 33.16
N ASP A 7 3.50 -9.03 32.79
CA ASP A 7 4.62 -9.29 33.70
C ASP A 7 5.26 -7.99 34.20
N ILE A 8 5.29 -6.94 33.37
CA ILE A 8 5.83 -5.62 33.73
C ILE A 8 4.88 -4.89 34.69
N LEU A 9 3.56 -4.91 34.42
CA LEU A 9 2.56 -4.25 35.26
C LEU A 9 2.39 -4.92 36.63
N GLU A 10 2.56 -6.23 36.71
CA GLU A 10 2.41 -7.00 37.96
C GLU A 10 3.70 -7.05 38.79
N GLN A 11 4.80 -6.46 38.28
CA GLN A 11 6.10 -6.51 38.95
C GLN A 11 6.08 -5.72 40.26
N CYS A 12 6.21 -6.43 41.38
CA CYS A 12 6.35 -5.83 42.70
C CYS A 12 7.83 -5.66 43.08
N PHE A 13 8.19 -4.51 43.65
CA PHE A 13 9.52 -4.24 44.19
C PHE A 13 9.50 -4.17 45.71
N ARG A 14 10.64 -4.51 46.33
CA ARG A 14 10.83 -4.38 47.79
C ARG A 14 11.16 -2.94 48.16
N ASP A 15 10.52 -2.42 49.20
CA ASP A 15 10.82 -1.10 49.73
C ASP A 15 12.22 -1.04 50.35
N LYS A 16 12.93 0.07 50.14
CA LYS A 16 14.25 0.34 50.70
C LYS A 16 14.34 1.78 51.18
N ILE A 17 15.13 2.01 52.24
CA ILE A 17 15.34 3.33 52.87
C ILE A 17 16.00 4.32 51.87
N PHE A 18 16.79 3.81 50.93
CA PHE A 18 17.31 4.56 49.78
C PHE A 18 17.01 3.79 48.50
N GLY A 19 16.33 4.44 47.56
CA GLY A 19 15.89 3.84 46.30
C GLY A 19 15.28 4.87 45.36
N TYR A 20 14.79 4.40 44.23
CA TYR A 20 14.06 5.23 43.27
C TYR A 20 12.67 5.60 43.82
N HIS A 21 12.15 6.75 43.39
CA HIS A 21 10.81 7.18 43.76
C HIS A 21 9.77 6.23 43.17
N LYS A 22 8.88 5.70 44.02
CA LYS A 22 7.95 4.64 43.63
C LYS A 22 7.04 5.05 42.48
N GLU A 23 6.47 6.25 42.57
CA GLU A 23 5.56 6.77 41.54
C GLU A 23 6.25 6.99 40.19
N ASP A 24 7.51 7.42 40.21
CA ASP A 24 8.28 7.63 38.98
C ASP A 24 8.60 6.30 38.30
N VAL A 25 8.92 5.28 39.10
CA VAL A 25 9.12 3.90 38.62
C VAL A 25 7.82 3.33 38.08
N ASP A 26 6.71 3.49 38.80
CA ASP A 26 5.40 3.00 38.37
C ASP A 26 5.01 3.65 37.03
N ASN A 27 5.10 4.98 36.93
CA ASN A 27 4.81 5.72 35.69
C ASN A 27 5.71 5.27 34.53
N PHE A 28 7.01 5.09 34.78
CA PHE A 28 7.94 4.62 33.75
C PHE A 28 7.61 3.19 33.30
N LEU A 29 7.28 2.29 34.22
CA LEU A 29 6.93 0.91 33.89
C LEU A 29 5.62 0.81 33.12
N HIS A 30 4.66 1.71 33.32
CA HIS A 30 3.46 1.79 32.47
C HIS A 30 3.82 2.11 31.02
N LEU A 31 4.72 3.07 30.78
CA LEU A 31 5.19 3.39 29.43
C LEU A 31 5.90 2.21 28.79
N VAL A 32 6.81 1.57 29.52
CA VAL A 32 7.52 0.38 29.02
C VAL A 32 6.54 -0.78 28.73
N ALA A 33 5.53 -0.97 29.58
CA ALA A 33 4.52 -2.00 29.38
C ALA A 33 3.67 -1.73 28.13
N GLU A 34 3.35 -0.46 27.85
CA GLU A 34 2.65 -0.03 26.64
C GLU A 34 3.48 -0.30 25.39
N ASP A 35 4.76 0.09 25.38
CA ASP A 35 5.69 -0.19 24.28
C ASP A 35 5.81 -1.70 24.01
N PHE A 36 5.91 -2.52 25.06
CA PHE A 36 5.97 -3.98 24.93
C PHE A 36 4.70 -4.57 24.33
N LYS A 37 3.54 -4.02 24.68
CA LYS A 37 2.26 -4.43 24.11
C LYS A 37 2.22 -4.09 22.62
N GLU A 38 2.54 -2.86 22.24
CA GLU A 38 2.57 -2.41 20.85
C GLU A 38 3.52 -3.26 20.00
N MET A 39 4.77 -3.46 20.45
CA MET A 39 5.72 -4.31 19.75
C MET A 39 5.22 -5.75 19.56
N THR A 40 4.52 -6.30 20.56
CA THR A 40 3.99 -7.67 20.48
C THR A 40 2.85 -7.75 19.46
N GLU A 41 1.96 -6.77 19.43
CA GLU A 41 0.87 -6.68 18.45
C GLU A 41 1.40 -6.49 17.02
N GLU A 42 2.45 -5.67 16.85
CA GLU A 42 3.11 -5.51 15.55
C GLU A 42 3.77 -6.80 15.06
N LEU A 43 4.43 -7.55 15.94
CA LEU A 43 5.04 -8.83 15.61
C LEU A 43 3.99 -9.85 15.15
N ASP A 44 2.88 -9.99 15.88
CA ASP A 44 1.78 -10.89 15.50
C ASP A 44 1.15 -10.48 14.16
N LEU A 45 0.98 -9.18 13.92
CA LEU A 45 0.49 -8.67 12.64
C LEU A 45 1.47 -8.99 11.49
N LEU A 46 2.77 -8.86 11.72
CA LEU A 46 3.80 -9.11 10.72
C LEU A 46 3.91 -10.61 10.41
N GLU A 47 3.84 -11.47 11.42
CA GLU A 47 3.82 -12.93 11.28
C GLU A 47 2.62 -13.37 10.42
N LYS A 48 1.42 -12.86 10.72
CA LYS A 48 0.21 -13.11 9.89
C LYS A 48 0.39 -12.67 8.44
N LYS A 49 1.05 -11.53 8.19
CA LYS A 49 1.32 -11.05 6.83
C LYS A 49 2.33 -11.94 6.10
N ILE A 50 3.36 -12.43 6.78
CA ILE A 50 4.34 -13.36 6.22
C ILE A 50 3.64 -14.67 5.85
N ASP A 51 2.84 -15.23 6.75
CA ASP A 51 2.08 -16.46 6.50
C ASP A 51 1.13 -16.32 5.30
N GLN A 52 0.44 -15.18 5.19
CA GLN A 52 -0.42 -14.92 4.06
C GLN A 52 0.37 -14.84 2.74
N LYS A 53 1.50 -14.13 2.74
CA LYS A 53 2.36 -14.03 1.55
C LYS A 53 2.95 -15.37 1.15
N ASN A 54 3.36 -16.19 2.12
CA ASN A 54 3.86 -17.54 1.85
C ASN A 54 2.76 -18.41 1.21
N LYS A 55 1.53 -18.37 1.74
CA LYS A 55 0.38 -19.06 1.11
C LYS A 55 0.09 -18.58 -0.30
N ASP A 56 0.23 -17.28 -0.56
CA ASP A 56 0.04 -16.72 -1.90
C ASP A 56 1.14 -17.20 -2.85
N ILE A 57 2.41 -17.20 -2.39
CA ILE A 57 3.55 -17.74 -3.16
C ILE A 57 3.35 -19.22 -3.47
N ASP A 58 2.92 -20.02 -2.49
CA ASP A 58 2.66 -21.45 -2.69
C ASP A 58 1.56 -21.68 -3.73
N LYS A 59 0.45 -20.94 -3.66
CA LYS A 59 -0.60 -20.97 -4.69
C LYS A 59 -0.07 -20.57 -6.07
N PHE A 60 0.70 -19.50 -6.16
CA PHE A 60 1.30 -19.08 -7.43
C PHE A 60 2.25 -20.14 -8.01
N ASN A 61 3.04 -20.80 -7.16
CA ASN A 61 3.92 -21.88 -7.58
C ASN A 61 3.13 -23.12 -8.02
N GLU A 62 2.07 -23.50 -7.30
CA GLU A 62 1.16 -24.58 -7.71
C GLU A 62 0.49 -24.28 -9.05
N GLU A 63 -0.02 -23.06 -9.26
CA GLU A 63 -0.61 -22.64 -10.54
C GLU A 63 0.41 -22.63 -11.68
N ALA A 64 1.65 -22.20 -11.40
CA ALA A 64 2.75 -22.22 -12.35
C ALA A 64 3.17 -23.65 -12.71
N ASP A 65 3.19 -24.56 -11.73
CA ASP A 65 3.49 -25.98 -11.93
C ASP A 65 2.35 -26.74 -12.63
N HIS A 66 1.10 -26.39 -12.37
CA HIS A 66 -0.04 -26.90 -13.11
C HIS A 66 -0.02 -26.44 -14.56
N LYS A 67 0.32 -25.15 -14.83
CA LYS A 67 0.57 -24.66 -16.20
C LYS A 67 1.79 -25.34 -16.83
N SER A 68 2.88 -25.54 -16.10
CA SER A 68 4.09 -26.17 -16.64
C SER A 68 3.87 -27.65 -16.94
N LYS A 69 3.14 -28.40 -16.12
CA LYS A 69 2.76 -29.80 -16.38
C LYS A 69 1.72 -29.95 -17.49
N ALA A 70 0.77 -29.00 -17.63
CA ALA A 70 -0.14 -28.97 -18.78
C ALA A 70 0.57 -28.61 -20.09
N THR A 71 1.67 -27.85 -20.04
CA THR A 71 2.41 -27.39 -21.23
C THR A 71 3.60 -28.29 -21.58
N LYS A 72 4.13 -29.08 -20.64
CA LYS A 72 5.28 -29.99 -20.87
C LYS A 72 5.01 -31.12 -21.87
N ASN A 73 3.75 -31.36 -22.25
CA ASN A 73 3.37 -32.40 -23.22
C ASN A 73 3.10 -31.87 -24.64
N LYS A 74 3.33 -30.57 -24.92
CA LYS A 74 3.38 -30.07 -26.30
C LYS A 74 4.63 -29.23 -26.47
N PRO A 75 5.56 -29.62 -27.35
CA PRO A 75 6.53 -28.66 -27.88
C PRO A 75 5.69 -27.55 -28.52
N THR A 76 5.65 -26.37 -27.91
CA THR A 76 5.07 -25.20 -28.56
C THR A 76 6.05 -24.82 -29.65
N GLU A 77 5.92 -25.46 -30.82
CA GLU A 77 6.60 -25.00 -32.02
C GLU A 77 6.29 -23.51 -32.17
N ILE A 78 7.33 -22.69 -32.02
CA ILE A 78 7.22 -21.25 -32.17
C ILE A 78 6.98 -20.99 -33.66
N THR A 79 5.72 -21.02 -34.06
CA THR A 79 5.36 -20.73 -35.44
C THR A 79 5.39 -19.22 -35.68
N PRO A 80 5.76 -18.77 -36.89
CA PRO A 80 5.75 -17.35 -37.25
C PRO A 80 4.39 -16.68 -37.05
N GLU A 81 3.30 -17.46 -37.12
CA GLU A 81 1.93 -16.99 -36.89
C GLU A 81 1.67 -16.63 -35.43
N LEU A 82 2.14 -17.45 -34.48
CA LEU A 82 1.99 -17.18 -33.04
C LEU A 82 2.80 -15.94 -32.63
N ILE A 83 3.99 -15.75 -33.21
CA ILE A 83 4.80 -14.54 -33.02
C ILE A 83 4.04 -13.31 -33.55
N LYS A 84 3.49 -13.39 -34.76
CA LYS A 84 2.69 -12.30 -35.36
C LYS A 84 1.45 -11.97 -34.53
N GLU A 85 0.75 -12.98 -34.01
CA GLU A 85 -0.42 -12.78 -33.15
C GLU A 85 -0.05 -12.09 -31.83
N LYS A 86 1.02 -12.56 -31.17
CA LYS A 86 1.53 -11.92 -29.94
C LYS A 86 1.98 -10.47 -30.19
N ALA A 87 2.71 -10.23 -31.26
CA ALA A 87 3.13 -8.89 -31.64
C ALA A 87 1.94 -7.96 -31.89
N LYS A 88 0.89 -8.44 -32.58
CA LYS A 88 -0.36 -7.69 -32.78
C LYS A 88 -1.05 -7.35 -31.46
N LYS A 89 -1.13 -8.29 -30.52
CA LYS A 89 -1.73 -8.05 -29.20
C LYS A 89 -0.99 -6.96 -28.43
N ILE A 90 0.34 -7.00 -28.44
CA ILE A 90 1.19 -5.98 -27.79
C ILE A 90 0.98 -4.61 -28.43
N LEU A 91 0.96 -4.55 -29.77
CA LEU A 91 0.73 -3.30 -30.52
C LEU A 91 -0.65 -2.70 -30.25
N ASN A 92 -1.68 -3.54 -30.18
CA ASN A 92 -3.04 -3.12 -29.90
C ASN A 92 -3.17 -2.60 -28.47
N ALA A 93 -2.61 -3.30 -27.49
CA ALA A 93 -2.62 -2.87 -26.09
C ALA A 93 -1.90 -1.51 -25.93
N ALA A 94 -0.71 -1.37 -26.53
CA ALA A 94 0.02 -0.11 -26.51
C ALA A 94 -0.78 1.05 -27.16
N ARG A 95 -1.44 0.79 -28.30
CA ARG A 95 -2.30 1.77 -28.97
C ARG A 95 -3.51 2.14 -28.12
N GLU A 96 -4.13 1.17 -27.45
CA GLU A 96 -5.28 1.41 -26.59
C GLU A 96 -4.92 2.25 -25.37
N HIS A 97 -3.81 1.94 -24.71
CA HIS A 97 -3.27 2.78 -23.63
C HIS A 97 -2.96 4.20 -24.10
N ALA A 98 -2.29 4.35 -25.25
CA ALA A 98 -2.00 5.68 -25.81
C ALA A 98 -3.28 6.47 -26.10
N ASN A 99 -4.31 5.82 -26.65
CA ASN A 99 -5.60 6.45 -26.91
C ASN A 99 -6.33 6.85 -25.62
N GLN A 100 -6.26 6.03 -24.58
CA GLN A 100 -6.82 6.37 -23.27
C GLN A 100 -6.13 7.59 -22.67
N HIS A 101 -4.79 7.63 -22.70
CA HIS A 101 -4.02 8.78 -22.24
C HIS A 101 -4.36 10.05 -23.03
N LYS A 102 -4.47 9.95 -24.37
CA LYS A 102 -4.87 11.08 -25.21
C LYS A 102 -6.26 11.59 -24.86
N LYS A 103 -7.26 10.71 -24.73
CA LYS A 103 -8.63 11.09 -24.34
C LYS A 103 -8.67 11.77 -22.98
N LYS A 104 -7.90 11.26 -22.01
CA LYS A 104 -7.82 11.86 -20.67
C LYS A 104 -7.22 13.28 -20.73
N ALA A 105 -6.12 13.45 -21.46
CA ALA A 105 -5.49 14.76 -21.64
C ALA A 105 -6.41 15.75 -22.38
N GLU A 106 -7.14 15.31 -23.40
CA GLU A 106 -8.12 16.14 -24.12
C GLU A 106 -9.26 16.60 -23.20
N HIS A 107 -9.75 15.70 -22.34
CA HIS A 107 -10.78 16.02 -21.36
C HIS A 107 -10.29 17.04 -20.32
N GLU A 108 -9.10 16.84 -19.76
CA GLU A 108 -8.47 17.78 -18.82
C GLU A 108 -8.24 19.16 -19.46
N LEU A 109 -7.76 19.20 -20.70
CA LEU A 109 -7.59 20.45 -21.45
C LEU A 109 -8.91 21.19 -21.66
N SER A 110 -9.99 20.46 -21.96
CA SER A 110 -11.32 21.05 -22.10
C SER A 110 -11.83 21.64 -20.77
N ASN A 111 -11.60 20.94 -19.67
CA ASN A 111 -12.00 21.41 -18.34
C ASN A 111 -11.23 22.67 -17.94
N LEU A 112 -9.91 22.67 -18.12
CA LEU A 112 -9.05 23.83 -17.86
C LEU A 112 -9.47 25.05 -18.68
N LYS A 113 -9.80 24.87 -19.97
CA LYS A 113 -10.30 25.97 -20.81
C LYS A 113 -11.59 26.57 -20.25
N ARG A 114 -12.53 25.74 -19.79
CA ARG A 114 -13.79 26.21 -19.19
C ARG A 114 -13.54 26.96 -17.88
N GLU A 115 -12.64 26.47 -17.04
CA GLU A 115 -12.25 27.15 -15.80
C GLU A 115 -11.58 28.49 -16.06
N ILE A 116 -10.69 28.57 -17.05
CA ILE A 116 -10.05 29.84 -17.45
C ILE A 116 -11.11 30.86 -17.89
N GLU A 117 -12.08 30.46 -18.71
CA GLU A 117 -13.15 31.39 -19.14
C GLU A 117 -14.02 31.83 -17.96
N LYS A 118 -14.37 30.91 -17.06
CA LYS A 118 -15.13 31.26 -15.84
C LYS A 118 -14.36 32.24 -14.96
N LEU A 119 -13.06 32.00 -14.74
CA LEU A 119 -12.20 32.90 -13.95
C LEU A 119 -12.03 34.27 -14.61
N LYS A 120 -11.99 34.34 -15.94
CA LYS A 120 -11.99 35.62 -16.67
C LYS A 120 -13.28 36.39 -16.46
N GLU A 121 -14.43 35.71 -16.49
CA GLU A 121 -15.73 36.31 -16.25
C GLU A 121 -15.88 36.79 -14.80
N GLU A 122 -15.50 35.96 -13.82
CA GLU A 122 -15.44 36.32 -12.40
C GLU A 122 -14.53 37.54 -12.17
N LYS A 123 -13.34 37.57 -12.78
CA LYS A 123 -12.43 38.71 -12.70
C LYS A 123 -13.05 39.99 -13.28
N LYS A 124 -13.76 39.89 -14.40
CA LYS A 124 -14.44 41.03 -15.02
C LYS A 124 -15.54 41.57 -14.10
N ASN A 125 -16.37 40.69 -13.56
CA ASN A 125 -17.46 41.06 -12.64
C ASN A 125 -16.93 41.71 -11.35
N LEU A 126 -15.82 41.21 -10.80
CA LEU A 126 -15.15 41.80 -9.64
C LEU A 126 -14.54 43.18 -9.91
N ALA A 127 -14.05 43.41 -11.14
CA ALA A 127 -13.52 44.70 -11.56
C ALA A 127 -14.63 45.74 -11.83
N GLU A 128 -15.86 45.30 -12.13
CA GLU A 128 -17.03 46.16 -12.38
C GLU A 128 -17.81 46.50 -11.10
N THR A 129 -17.66 45.76 -9.99
CA THR A 129 -18.15 46.19 -8.67
C THR A 129 -17.23 47.26 -8.06
N PRO A 130 -17.65 48.53 -7.93
CA PRO A 130 -16.87 49.53 -7.21
C PRO A 130 -16.82 49.15 -5.73
N LYS A 131 -15.63 49.22 -5.13
CA LYS A 131 -15.49 49.16 -3.66
C LYS A 131 -16.34 50.29 -3.07
N GLN A 132 -17.40 49.92 -2.34
CA GLN A 132 -18.07 50.82 -1.39
C GLN A 132 -17.14 51.10 -0.21
#